data_AF-A0A932DDF4-F1
#
_entry.id   AF-A0A932DDF4-F1
#
_cell.length_a   1.000
_cell.length_b   1.000
_cell.length_c   1.000
_cell.angle_alpha   90.00
_cell.angle_beta   90.00
_cell.angle_gamma   90.00
#
_symmetry.space_group_name_H-M   'P 1'
#
loop_
_entity.id
_entity.type
_entity.pdbx_description
1 polymer ?
#
loop_
_entity_poly.entity_id
_entity_poly.type
_entity_poly.pdbx_seq_one_letter_code
_entity_poly.pdbx_strand_id
1 'polypeptide(L)'
;MTLELADLDTLKEAAIKKFDDRLAGSAHGEPLDREVAQLQAEFGQTYRMAVSLRKHAASMERVAEIWGKVVAICDEFAHRLSEWLGTRPSYRVSCDRVLDLRNAAEERRHLHCCALSS
;
A
#
# COMPACT_ATOMS: atom_id res chain seq x y z
N MET A 1 20.61 -8.53 7.37
CA MET A 1 19.17 -8.84 7.43
C MET A 1 18.67 -8.91 6.01
N THR A 2 18.23 -10.08 5.58
CA THR A 2 17.58 -10.29 4.28
C THR A 2 16.14 -9.83 4.44
N LEU A 3 15.73 -8.80 3.71
CA LEU A 3 14.33 -8.40 3.66
C LEU A 3 13.56 -9.46 2.87
N GLU A 4 12.43 -9.92 3.41
CA GLU A 4 11.57 -10.92 2.80
C GLU A 4 10.18 -10.36 2.48
N LEU A 5 9.45 -11.06 1.61
CA LEU A 5 8.06 -10.71 1.28
C LEU A 5 7.16 -10.72 2.53
N ALA A 6 7.48 -11.56 3.53
CA ALA A 6 6.75 -11.62 4.79
C ALA A 6 6.95 -10.36 5.66
N ASP A 7 8.07 -9.63 5.50
CA ASP A 7 8.28 -8.35 6.19
C ASP A 7 7.30 -7.28 5.68
N LEU A 8 6.97 -7.31 4.38
CA LEU A 8 5.96 -6.42 3.80
C LEU A 8 4.57 -6.72 4.36
N ASP A 9 4.21 -8.01 4.51
CA ASP A 9 2.93 -8.40 5.12
C ASP A 9 2.86 -8.00 6.58
N THR A 10 3.92 -8.22 7.34
CA THR A 10 3.98 -7.85 8.76
C THR A 10 3.83 -6.34 8.96
N LEU A 11 4.48 -5.54 8.11
CA LEU A 11 4.34 -4.08 8.11
C LEU A 11 2.95 -3.63 7.70
N LYS A 12 2.37 -4.26 6.67
CA LYS A 12 0.99 -4.02 6.24
C LYS A 12 0.04 -4.26 7.42
N GLU A 13 0.09 -5.44 8.03
CA GLU A 13 -0.82 -5.81 9.13
C GLU A 13 -0.64 -4.89 10.33
N ALA A 14 0.59 -4.54 10.69
CA ALA A 14 0.86 -3.59 11.76
C ALA A 14 0.30 -2.19 11.44
N ALA A 15 0.44 -1.72 10.20
CA ALA A 15 -0.08 -0.42 9.76
C ALA A 15 -1.61 -0.39 9.73
N ILE A 16 -2.25 -1.44 9.17
CA ILE A 16 -3.72 -1.59 9.17
C ILE A 16 -4.23 -1.65 10.60
N LYS A 17 -3.64 -2.47 11.47
CA LYS A 17 -4.08 -2.59 12.85
C LYS A 17 -3.97 -1.26 13.60
N LYS A 18 -2.85 -0.55 13.47
CA LYS A 18 -2.68 0.79 14.06
C LYS A 18 -3.72 1.78 13.53
N PHE A 19 -4.08 1.68 12.26
CA PHE A 19 -5.11 2.52 11.65
C PHE A 19 -6.48 2.18 12.23
N ASP A 20 -6.86 0.90 12.24
CA ASP A 20 -8.12 0.42 12.84
C ASP A 20 -8.24 0.82 14.33
N ASP A 21 -7.18 0.64 15.14
CA ASP A 21 -7.15 1.04 16.55
C ASP A 21 -7.35 2.56 16.74
N ARG A 22 -6.75 3.38 15.87
CA ARG A 22 -6.91 4.84 15.92
C ARG A 22 -8.29 5.28 15.48
N LEU A 23 -8.82 4.65 14.44
CA LEU A 23 -10.16 4.87 13.94
C LEU A 23 -11.22 4.47 14.98
N ALA A 24 -11.01 3.39 15.72
CA ALA A 24 -11.89 2.96 16.81
C ALA A 24 -11.94 4.00 17.96
N GLY A 25 -10.88 4.79 18.13
CA GLY A 25 -10.81 5.86 19.13
C GLY A 25 -11.32 7.23 18.65
N SER A 26 -11.48 7.46 17.35
CA SER A 26 -11.93 8.75 16.80
C SER A 26 -13.45 8.86 16.80
N ALA A 27 -13.98 9.98 17.33
CA ALA A 27 -15.40 10.24 17.32
C ALA A 27 -15.91 10.54 15.90
N HIS A 28 -17.14 10.13 15.58
CA HIS A 28 -17.76 10.38 14.28
C HIS A 28 -17.83 11.89 13.99
N GLY A 29 -16.94 12.40 13.13
CA GLY A 29 -16.98 13.79 12.68
C GLY A 29 -15.67 14.57 12.76
N GLU A 30 -14.63 14.02 13.39
CA GLU A 30 -13.32 14.69 13.45
C GLU A 30 -12.57 14.63 12.11
N PRO A 31 -11.75 15.65 11.78
CA PRO A 31 -10.86 15.62 10.63
C PRO A 31 -9.76 14.56 10.86
N LEU A 32 -9.74 13.58 9.95
CA LEU A 32 -8.86 12.42 9.94
C LEU A 32 -7.65 12.61 9.02
N ASP A 33 -7.39 13.84 8.59
CA ASP A 33 -6.25 14.17 7.73
C ASP A 33 -4.94 13.66 8.32
N ARG A 34 -4.81 13.64 9.65
CA ARG A 34 -3.62 13.13 10.34
C ARG A 34 -3.50 11.62 10.23
N GLU A 35 -4.58 10.88 10.49
CA GLU A 35 -4.65 9.42 10.45
C GLU A 35 -4.38 8.94 9.02
N VAL A 36 -4.99 9.63 8.06
CA VAL A 36 -4.83 9.36 6.64
C VAL A 36 -3.43 9.71 6.15
N ALA A 37 -2.85 10.85 6.55
CA ALA A 37 -1.46 11.19 6.21
C ALA A 37 -0.46 10.20 6.83
N GLN A 38 -0.74 9.71 8.04
CA GLN A 38 0.11 8.72 8.70
C GLN A 38 0.00 7.37 8.00
N LEU A 39 -1.19 6.95 7.59
CA LEU A 39 -1.40 5.76 6.77
C LEU A 39 -0.63 5.86 5.44
N GLN A 40 -0.71 7.01 4.76
CA GLN A 40 0.04 7.28 3.53
C GLN A 40 1.56 7.24 3.76
N ALA A 41 2.05 7.71 4.90
CA ALA A 41 3.47 7.65 5.24
C ALA A 41 3.96 6.21 5.45
N GLU A 42 3.20 5.40 6.20
CA GLU A 42 3.47 3.96 6.40
C GLU A 42 3.43 3.22 5.05
N PHE A 43 2.43 3.52 4.22
CA PHE A 43 2.33 2.96 2.87
C PHE A 43 3.53 3.36 1.98
N GLY A 44 3.95 4.61 2.03
CA GLY A 44 5.16 5.08 1.34
C GLY A 44 6.41 4.36 1.82
N GLN A 45 6.48 3.94 3.09
CA GLN A 45 7.56 3.11 3.62
C GLN A 45 7.50 1.69 3.06
N THR A 46 6.33 1.05 3.04
CA THR A 46 6.13 -0.27 2.40
C THR A 46 6.56 -0.25 0.94
N TYR A 47 6.19 0.80 0.19
CA TYR A 47 6.61 0.98 -1.19
C TYR A 47 8.14 1.11 -1.34
N ARG A 48 8.80 1.90 -0.48
CA ARG A 48 10.27 2.00 -0.49
C ARG A 48 10.94 0.65 -0.18
N MET A 49 10.38 -0.12 0.74
CA MET A 49 10.87 -1.46 1.06
C MET A 49 10.70 -2.41 -0.12
N ALA A 50 9.57 -2.37 -0.81
CA ALA A 50 9.35 -3.14 -2.04
C ALA A 50 10.35 -2.76 -3.15
N VAL A 51 10.66 -1.47 -3.30
CA VAL A 51 11.70 -1.00 -4.24
C VAL A 51 13.08 -1.54 -3.87
N SER A 52 13.41 -1.59 -2.57
CA SER A 52 14.66 -2.18 -2.08
C SER A 52 14.69 -3.70 -2.28
N LEU A 53 13.62 -4.40 -1.92
CA LEU A 53 13.44 -5.84 -2.16
C LEU A 53 13.64 -6.20 -3.63
N ARG A 54 13.08 -5.39 -4.55
CA ARG A 54 13.31 -5.53 -5.99
C ARG A 54 14.79 -5.45 -6.36
N LYS A 55 15.55 -4.51 -5.78
CA LYS A 55 16.99 -4.36 -6.09
C LYS A 55 17.80 -5.59 -5.67
N HIS A 56 17.31 -6.33 -4.68
CA HIS A 56 17.93 -7.55 -4.18
C HIS A 56 17.29 -8.84 -4.71
N ALA A 57 16.28 -8.74 -5.59
CA ALA A 57 15.60 -9.89 -6.16
C ALA A 57 16.47 -10.53 -7.25
N ALA A 58 16.69 -11.84 -7.12
CA ALA A 58 17.52 -12.61 -8.04
C ALA A 58 16.83 -12.94 -9.39
N SER A 59 15.52 -12.74 -9.51
CA SER A 59 14.74 -13.04 -10.71
C SER A 59 13.63 -12.02 -10.96
N MET A 60 13.29 -11.83 -12.24
CA MET A 60 12.18 -10.97 -12.65
C MET A 60 10.83 -11.46 -12.12
N GLU A 61 10.62 -12.78 -12.00
CA GLU A 61 9.43 -13.36 -11.36
C GLU A 61 9.27 -12.87 -9.92
N ARG A 62 10.36 -12.89 -9.14
CA ARG A 62 10.33 -12.43 -7.75
C ARG A 62 10.05 -10.94 -7.64
N VAL A 63 10.49 -10.14 -8.63
CA VAL A 63 10.12 -8.73 -8.71
C VAL A 63 8.63 -8.56 -9.04
N ALA A 64 8.07 -9.36 -9.95
CA ALA A 64 6.64 -9.32 -10.25
C ALA A 64 5.78 -9.72 -9.04
N GLU A 65 6.23 -10.71 -8.24
CA GLU A 65 5.59 -11.07 -6.97
C GLU A 65 5.64 -9.92 -5.96
N ILE A 66 6.78 -9.24 -5.82
CA ILE A 66 6.91 -8.06 -4.94
C ILE A 66 5.92 -6.97 -5.34
N TRP A 67 5.82 -6.64 -6.63
CA TRP A 67 4.85 -5.65 -7.09
C TRP A 67 3.40 -6.12 -6.95
N GLY A 68 3.13 -7.41 -7.19
CA GLY A 68 1.82 -8.00 -6.95
C GLY A 68 1.38 -7.86 -5.49
N LYS A 69 2.30 -8.07 -4.54
CA LYS A 69 2.03 -7.82 -3.12
C LYS A 69 1.74 -6.36 -2.83
N VAL A 70 2.53 -5.43 -3.37
CA VAL A 70 2.28 -3.99 -3.18
C VAL A 70 0.90 -3.59 -3.69
N VAL A 71 0.47 -4.10 -4.86
CA VAL A 71 -0.88 -3.85 -5.39
C VAL A 71 -1.96 -4.40 -4.47
N ALA A 72 -1.81 -5.65 -4.00
CA ALA A 72 -2.77 -6.24 -3.05
C ALA A 72 -2.86 -5.44 -1.75
N ILE A 73 -1.72 -4.94 -1.26
CA ILE A 73 -1.66 -4.05 -0.10
C ILE A 73 -2.43 -2.75 -0.38
N CYS A 74 -2.22 -2.11 -1.54
CA CYS A 74 -2.97 -0.91 -1.93
C CYS A 74 -4.47 -1.17 -1.95
N ASP A 75 -4.91 -2.28 -2.56
CA ASP A 75 -6.31 -2.61 -2.71
C ASP A 75 -6.99 -2.80 -1.35
N GLU A 76 -6.32 -3.47 -0.41
CA GLU A 76 -6.85 -3.66 0.93
C GLU A 76 -6.94 -2.34 1.70
N PHE A 77 -5.94 -1.46 1.60
CA PHE A 77 -6.00 -0.12 2.17
C PHE A 77 -7.10 0.73 1.56
N ALA A 78 -7.25 0.71 0.23
CA ALA A 78 -8.29 1.45 -0.48
C ALA A 78 -9.69 0.96 -0.09
N HIS A 79 -9.85 -0.36 0.10
CA HIS A 79 -11.11 -0.95 0.57
C HIS A 79 -11.44 -0.46 1.98
N ARG A 80 -10.52 -0.57 2.93
CA ARG A 80 -10.71 -0.11 4.32
C ARG A 80 -10.98 1.39 4.40
N LEU A 81 -10.22 2.20 3.67
CA LEU A 81 -10.47 3.64 3.55
C LEU A 81 -11.88 3.91 3.00
N SER A 82 -12.30 3.20 1.95
CA SER A 82 -13.61 3.40 1.33
C SER A 82 -14.77 2.97 2.23
N GLU A 83 -14.65 1.82 2.92
CA GLU A 83 -15.63 1.35 3.89
C GLU A 83 -15.83 2.36 5.03
N TRP A 84 -14.74 2.97 5.49
CA TRP A 84 -14.76 3.85 6.65
C TRP A 84 -15.10 5.30 6.32
N LEU A 85 -14.59 5.83 5.21
CA LEU A 85 -14.90 7.17 4.72
C LEU A 85 -16.32 7.27 4.15
N GLY A 86 -16.90 6.14 3.77
CA GLY A 86 -18.21 6.08 3.12
C GLY A 86 -18.25 7.00 1.89
N THR A 87 -19.24 7.88 1.84
CA THR A 87 -19.45 8.86 0.76
C THR A 87 -18.84 10.24 1.02
N ARG A 88 -17.95 10.41 2.02
CA ARG A 88 -17.38 11.72 2.35
C ARG A 88 -16.45 12.23 1.23
N PRO A 89 -16.82 13.30 0.50
CA PRO A 89 -16.05 13.75 -0.66
C PRO A 89 -14.71 14.41 -0.26
N SER A 90 -14.58 14.86 0.98
CA SER A 90 -13.38 15.51 1.53
C SER A 90 -12.12 14.63 1.52
N TYR A 91 -12.26 13.31 1.48
CA TYR A 91 -11.12 12.39 1.50
C TYR A 91 -10.81 11.76 0.13
N ARG A 92 -11.47 12.22 -0.94
CA ARG A 92 -11.18 11.76 -2.31
C ARG A 92 -9.71 11.92 -2.68
N VAL A 93 -9.10 13.04 -2.32
CA VAL A 93 -7.67 13.33 -2.61
C VAL A 93 -6.75 12.30 -1.95
N SER A 94 -7.12 11.82 -0.77
CA SER A 94 -6.32 10.84 -0.05
C SER A 94 -6.45 9.44 -0.62
N CYS A 95 -7.63 9.08 -1.14
CA CYS A 95 -7.82 7.87 -1.92
C CYS A 95 -7.09 7.94 -3.27
N ASP A 96 -7.07 9.12 -3.91
CA ASP A 96 -6.38 9.36 -5.19
C ASP A 96 -4.89 8.97 -5.11
N ARG A 97 -4.22 9.34 -4.01
CA ARG A 97 -2.81 9.02 -3.79
C ARG A 97 -2.53 7.52 -3.61
N VAL A 98 -3.47 6.77 -3.03
CA VAL A 98 -3.38 5.31 -2.92
C VAL A 98 -3.58 4.67 -4.30
N LEU A 99 -4.52 5.20 -5.09
CA LEU A 99 -4.77 4.75 -6.47
C LEU A 99 -3.59 5.05 -7.39
N ASP A 100 -2.95 6.21 -7.27
CA ASP A 100 -1.73 6.55 -8.01
C ASP A 100 -0.61 5.54 -7.72
N LEU A 101 -0.38 5.21 -6.45
CA LEU A 101 0.65 4.26 -6.06
C LEU A 101 0.33 2.83 -6.50
N ARG A 102 -0.96 2.44 -6.44
CA ARG A 102 -1.46 1.18 -7.01
C ARG A 102 -1.15 1.11 -8.50
N ASN A 103 -1.56 2.12 -9.27
CA ASN A 103 -1.33 2.17 -10.71
C ASN A 103 0.17 2.14 -11.04
N ALA A 104 0.97 2.89 -10.29
CA ALA A 104 2.41 2.90 -10.48
C ALA A 104 3.08 1.55 -10.14
N ALA A 105 2.56 0.80 -9.17
CA ALA A 105 3.01 -0.56 -8.86
C ALA A 105 2.55 -1.56 -9.94
N GLU A 106 1.32 -1.43 -10.42
CA GLU A 106 0.73 -2.27 -11.47
C GLU A 106 1.44 -2.10 -12.81
N GLU A 107 1.73 -0.86 -13.23
CA GLU A 107 2.56 -0.54 -14.41
C GLU A 107 3.92 -1.24 -14.33
N ARG A 108 4.58 -1.17 -13.18
CA ARG A 108 5.88 -1.82 -12.95
C ARG A 108 5.79 -3.34 -12.98
N ARG A 109 4.71 -3.91 -12.46
CA ARG A 109 4.43 -5.35 -12.57
C ARG A 109 4.26 -5.75 -14.03
N HIS A 110 3.45 -5.02 -14.80
CA HIS A 110 3.21 -5.30 -16.22
C HIS A 110 4.48 -5.23 -17.05
N LEU A 111 5.29 -4.18 -16.89
CA LEU A 111 6.57 -4.05 -17.59
C LEU A 111 7.48 -5.24 -17.33
N HIS A 112 7.53 -5.73 -16.09
CA HIS A 112 8.40 -6.84 -15.73
C HIS A 112 7.83 -8.20 -16.15
N CYS A 113 6.51 -8.38 -16.17
CA CYS A 113 5.86 -9.58 -16.73
C CYS A 113 6.01 -9.65 -18.27
N CYS A 114 5.89 -8.53 -18.98
CA CYS A 114 6.10 -8.51 -20.43
C CYS A 114 7.58 -8.71 -20.79
N ALA A 115 8.52 -8.22 -19.97
CA ALA A 115 9.96 -8.45 -20.16
C ALA A 115 10.38 -9.92 -20.00
N LEU A 116 9.61 -10.73 -19.26
CA LEU A 116 9.80 -12.19 -19.16
C LEU A 116 9.31 -12.96 -20.40
N SER A 117 8.54 -12.31 -21.28
CA SER A 117 7.92 -12.93 -22.46
C SER A 117 8.62 -12.60 -23.78
N SER A 118 9.72 -11.83 -23.75
CA SER A 118 10.51 -11.39 -24.91
C SER A 118 11.82 -12.15 -25.05
#